data_AF-A0A969B2F0-F1
#
_entry.id   AF-A0A969B2F0-F1
#
_cell.length_a   1.000
_cell.length_b   1.000
_cell.length_c   1.000
_cell.angle_alpha   90.00
_cell.angle_beta   90.00
_cell.angle_gamma   90.00
#
_symmetry.space_group_name_H-M   'P 1'
#
loop_
_entity.id
_entity.type
_entity.pdbx_description
1 polymer ?
#
loop_
_entity_poly.entity_id
_entity_poly.type
_entity_poly.pdbx_seq_one_letter_code
_entity_poly.pdbx_strand_id
1 'polypeptide(L)'
;MEKEATLKNVHPCFDIGAKLKYARIHLPVAPKCNVQCNYCNRKYDCINESRPGVTSSVLAPFQAVNYLREISDKIKNISTIGIAGPGDAFAQPDKTLETIRLIKEEFPDKIFCLSSNGLDVKPYIDELAKNNVTHVTLTINSFRIETLKKIYKWVRFNKKVYRGDMAALTMLEQQTNSLKALVERGITVKINSIIIPGVNDEEMEEIAEKVATFGASTMNCIPLIPAEGSEMADFPKPTRESVKAIVKQISKYIQPMTHCARCRADAAGMLGKDDKEAYKLIEKCSSAAFPVSIRKERPYVAVASYEGLMINKHLGEAEELLIFKQNAEGGYSLVESRKTPEKGDRDVRWVKLAKRLEDCSYLLVNGVGARPVEVLHNLDLAVVEMAGLITDGLEAVYQGKKLKSVLKTTLTKCGESCSGNGGGC
;
A
#
# COMPACT_ATOMS: atom_id res chain seq x y z
N MET A 1 -4.37 11.43 -29.68
CA MET A 1 -4.77 10.09 -30.15
C MET A 1 -3.60 9.12 -30.31
N GLU A 2 -2.41 9.49 -30.80
CA GLU A 2 -1.28 8.54 -30.89
C GLU A 2 -0.60 8.17 -29.55
N LYS A 3 -0.55 9.08 -28.55
CA LYS A 3 0.07 8.79 -27.23
C LYS A 3 -0.73 7.81 -26.34
N GLU A 4 -2.05 7.69 -26.54
CA GLU A 4 -2.90 6.81 -25.73
C GLU A 4 -2.84 5.34 -26.18
N ALA A 5 -2.52 5.09 -27.46
CA ALA A 5 -2.40 3.72 -28.00
C ALA A 5 -1.14 2.97 -27.51
N THR A 6 -0.10 3.70 -27.09
CA THR A 6 1.20 3.14 -26.70
C THR A 6 1.26 2.50 -25.31
N LEU A 7 0.30 2.75 -24.41
CA LEU A 7 0.37 2.30 -23.01
C LEU A 7 -0.25 0.91 -22.77
N LYS A 8 -0.98 0.32 -23.73
CA LYS A 8 -1.65 -0.99 -23.55
C LYS A 8 -0.70 -2.19 -23.60
N ASN A 9 0.44 -2.10 -24.30
CA ASN A 9 1.31 -3.26 -24.58
C ASN A 9 2.65 -3.22 -23.84
N VAL A 10 2.73 -2.49 -22.73
CA VAL A 10 3.95 -2.38 -21.93
C VAL A 10 3.86 -3.09 -20.58
N HIS A 11 2.69 -3.67 -20.24
CA HIS A 11 2.47 -4.30 -18.94
C HIS A 11 2.91 -5.79 -18.96
N PRO A 12 3.94 -6.20 -18.18
CA PRO A 12 4.49 -7.56 -18.22
C PRO A 12 3.52 -8.70 -17.87
N CYS A 13 2.55 -8.45 -16.98
CA CYS A 13 1.54 -9.43 -16.60
C CYS A 13 0.38 -9.57 -17.61
N PHE A 14 0.05 -8.52 -18.37
CA PHE A 14 -1.08 -8.54 -19.29
C PHE A 14 -0.66 -8.82 -20.74
N ASP A 15 0.61 -8.55 -21.08
CA ASP A 15 1.16 -8.76 -22.43
C ASP A 15 2.39 -9.68 -22.40
N ILE A 16 2.35 -10.75 -23.21
CA ILE A 16 3.41 -11.76 -23.28
C ILE A 16 4.70 -11.21 -23.90
N GLY A 17 4.61 -10.31 -24.89
CA GLY A 17 5.76 -9.64 -25.49
C GLY A 17 6.39 -8.62 -24.55
N ALA A 18 5.57 -7.90 -23.78
CA ALA A 18 6.02 -6.93 -22.80
C ALA A 18 6.90 -7.56 -21.71
N LYS A 19 6.61 -8.80 -21.28
CA LYS A 19 7.35 -9.47 -20.20
C LYS A 19 8.84 -9.65 -20.48
N LEU A 20 9.25 -9.61 -21.76
CA LEU A 20 10.64 -9.77 -22.19
C LEU A 20 11.39 -8.43 -22.26
N LYS A 21 10.66 -7.31 -22.30
CA LYS A 21 11.22 -5.97 -22.53
C LYS A 21 11.09 -5.04 -21.33
N TYR A 22 10.01 -5.16 -20.57
CA TYR A 22 9.66 -4.21 -19.52
C TYR A 22 9.70 -4.82 -18.13
N ALA A 23 10.20 -4.03 -17.20
CA ALA A 23 10.20 -4.33 -15.78
C ALA A 23 8.94 -3.79 -15.10
N ARG A 24 8.61 -4.41 -13.98
CA ARG A 24 7.55 -4.00 -13.05
C ARG A 24 8.11 -3.89 -11.64
N ILE A 25 7.45 -3.07 -10.84
CA ILE A 25 7.77 -2.90 -9.43
C ILE A 25 6.50 -2.99 -8.60
N HIS A 26 6.53 -3.67 -7.47
CA HIS A 26 5.45 -3.68 -6.50
C HIS A 26 5.84 -2.87 -5.26
N LEU A 27 4.87 -2.10 -4.75
CA LEU A 27 5.03 -1.22 -3.60
C LEU A 27 4.21 -1.78 -2.43
N PRO A 28 4.86 -2.26 -1.35
CA PRO A 28 4.19 -2.88 -0.22
C PRO A 28 3.58 -1.82 0.73
N VAL A 29 2.56 -1.10 0.27
CA VAL A 29 1.92 0.01 1.02
C VAL A 29 0.57 -0.34 1.66
N ALA A 30 0.04 -1.53 1.36
CA ALA A 30 -1.32 -1.94 1.76
C ALA A 30 -1.28 -3.11 2.76
N PRO A 31 -0.94 -2.92 4.05
CA PRO A 31 -0.67 -4.02 4.99
C PRO A 31 -1.93 -4.69 5.54
N LYS A 32 -3.04 -3.97 5.67
CA LYS A 32 -4.29 -4.53 6.20
C LYS A 32 -5.13 -5.13 5.08
N CYS A 33 -6.06 -5.99 5.46
CA CYS A 33 -7.03 -6.56 4.55
C CYS A 33 -8.38 -6.71 5.25
N ASN A 34 -9.44 -6.61 4.47
CA ASN A 34 -10.84 -6.56 4.87
C ASN A 34 -11.57 -7.90 4.74
N VAL A 35 -10.88 -8.98 4.32
CA VAL A 35 -11.42 -10.35 4.27
C VAL A 35 -10.42 -11.36 4.80
N GLN A 36 -10.86 -12.42 5.46
CA GLN A 36 -9.99 -13.57 5.79
C GLN A 36 -10.35 -14.75 4.91
N CYS A 37 -9.49 -15.07 3.95
CA CYS A 37 -9.57 -16.32 3.21
C CYS A 37 -9.08 -17.49 4.08
N ASN A 38 -9.72 -18.64 3.98
CA ASN A 38 -9.35 -19.86 4.70
C ASN A 38 -8.00 -20.43 4.24
N TYR A 39 -7.55 -20.13 3.02
CA TYR A 39 -6.21 -20.46 2.52
C TYR A 39 -5.12 -19.44 2.89
N CYS A 40 -5.45 -18.36 3.61
CA CYS A 40 -4.50 -17.28 3.91
C CYS A 40 -4.05 -17.31 5.38
N ASN A 41 -2.75 -17.07 5.60
CA ASN A 41 -2.20 -16.74 6.91
C ASN A 41 -1.66 -15.30 6.88
N ARG A 42 -2.17 -14.45 7.78
CA ARG A 42 -1.86 -13.01 7.89
C ARG A 42 -0.43 -12.69 8.29
N LYS A 43 0.33 -13.69 8.73
CA LYS A 43 1.77 -13.53 8.97
C LYS A 43 2.55 -13.30 7.68
N TYR A 44 1.95 -13.57 6.51
CA TYR A 44 2.57 -13.48 5.20
C TYR A 44 1.79 -12.54 4.28
N ASP A 45 2.44 -12.12 3.19
CA ASP A 45 1.86 -11.37 2.09
C ASP A 45 0.68 -12.12 1.45
N CYS A 46 -0.22 -11.35 0.83
CA CYS A 46 -1.45 -11.86 0.25
C CYS A 46 -1.18 -12.92 -0.83
N ILE A 47 -1.66 -14.14 -0.58
CA ILE A 47 -1.47 -15.31 -1.45
C ILE A 47 -2.19 -15.16 -2.80
N ASN A 48 -3.14 -14.22 -2.90
CA ASN A 48 -3.85 -13.94 -4.13
C ASN A 48 -2.93 -13.40 -5.24
N GLU A 49 -1.82 -12.75 -4.87
CA GLU A 49 -0.81 -12.24 -5.83
C GLU A 49 0.58 -12.79 -5.55
N SER A 50 0.88 -13.10 -4.29
CA SER A 50 2.20 -13.53 -3.83
C SER A 50 2.31 -15.03 -3.61
N ARG A 51 3.55 -15.52 -3.65
CA ARG A 51 3.85 -16.88 -3.21
C ARG A 51 3.64 -16.97 -1.68
N PRO A 52 3.14 -18.09 -1.15
CA PRO A 52 2.99 -18.25 0.30
C PRO A 52 4.33 -18.15 1.05
N GLY A 53 4.27 -17.78 2.32
CA GLY A 53 5.44 -17.73 3.21
C GLY A 53 6.31 -16.48 3.04
N VAL A 54 5.93 -15.54 2.17
CA VAL A 54 6.66 -14.29 1.93
C VAL A 54 6.20 -13.22 2.91
N THR A 55 7.13 -12.45 3.46
CA THR A 55 6.83 -11.21 4.16
C THR A 55 7.56 -10.05 3.49
N SER A 56 6.84 -8.95 3.27
CA SER A 56 7.41 -7.69 2.83
C SER A 56 7.45 -6.67 3.98
N SER A 57 8.52 -5.89 4.07
CA SER A 57 8.51 -4.68 4.88
C SER A 57 7.49 -3.69 4.32
N VAL A 58 6.72 -3.04 5.19
CA VAL A 58 5.64 -2.15 4.78
C VAL A 58 6.19 -0.74 4.61
N LEU A 59 5.84 -0.10 3.50
CA LEU A 59 6.17 1.30 3.23
C LEU A 59 4.98 2.21 3.52
N ALA A 60 5.26 3.38 4.09
CA ALA A 60 4.36 4.52 4.02
C ALA A 60 4.36 5.11 2.59
N PRO A 61 3.31 5.87 2.19
CA PRO A 61 3.23 6.43 0.83
C PRO A 61 4.48 7.19 0.38
N PHE A 62 5.02 8.07 1.23
CA PHE A 62 6.25 8.80 0.90
C PHE A 62 7.49 7.90 0.79
N GLN A 63 7.57 6.83 1.58
CA GLN A 63 8.70 5.89 1.53
C GLN A 63 8.68 5.12 0.22
N ALA A 64 7.49 4.83 -0.31
CA ALA A 64 7.32 4.19 -1.60
C ALA A 64 7.82 5.07 -2.75
N VAL A 65 7.60 6.39 -2.68
CA VAL A 65 8.17 7.35 -3.65
C VAL A 65 9.70 7.33 -3.59
N ASN A 66 10.28 7.37 -2.39
CA ASN A 66 11.74 7.33 -2.21
C ASN A 66 12.35 6.04 -2.75
N TYR A 67 11.72 4.91 -2.44
CA TYR A 67 12.13 3.62 -2.96
C TYR A 67 12.08 3.60 -4.49
N LEU A 68 11.00 4.10 -5.08
CA LEU A 68 10.84 4.18 -6.53
C LEU A 68 11.91 5.07 -7.18
N ARG A 69 12.28 6.18 -6.55
CA ARG A 69 13.37 7.04 -7.02
C ARG A 69 14.69 6.29 -7.08
N GLU A 70 15.09 5.65 -5.97
CA GLU A 70 16.36 4.91 -5.90
C GLU A 70 16.42 3.70 -6.83
N ILE A 71 15.32 2.94 -6.96
CA ILE A 71 15.29 1.74 -7.80
C ILE A 71 15.18 2.08 -9.29
N SER A 72 14.56 3.20 -9.65
CA SER A 72 14.50 3.67 -11.05
C SER A 72 15.88 4.08 -11.57
N ASP A 73 16.83 4.36 -10.69
CA ASP A 73 18.23 4.54 -11.08
C ASP A 73 18.95 3.25 -11.46
N LYS A 74 18.48 2.11 -10.95
CA LYS A 74 19.04 0.79 -11.23
C LYS A 74 18.31 0.08 -12.36
N ILE A 75 16.98 0.18 -12.39
CA ILE A 75 16.12 -0.54 -13.34
C ILE A 75 15.45 0.49 -14.25
N LYS A 76 16.13 0.84 -15.35
CA LYS A 76 15.69 1.92 -16.25
C LYS A 76 14.46 1.58 -17.10
N ASN A 77 14.14 0.30 -17.27
CA ASN A 77 13.02 -0.17 -18.09
C ASN A 77 11.74 -0.49 -17.28
N ILE A 78 11.55 0.13 -16.10
CA ILE A 78 10.28 0.03 -15.36
C ILE A 78 9.16 0.72 -16.14
N SER A 79 8.15 -0.05 -16.55
CA SER A 79 6.94 0.46 -17.22
C SER A 79 5.72 0.50 -16.30
N THR A 80 5.66 -0.39 -15.31
CA THR A 80 4.46 -0.62 -14.48
C THR A 80 4.79 -0.60 -12.99
N ILE A 81 3.97 0.13 -12.24
CA ILE A 81 4.00 0.22 -10.79
C ILE A 81 2.76 -0.48 -10.23
N GLY A 82 2.97 -1.49 -9.40
CA GLY A 82 1.94 -2.33 -8.80
C GLY A 82 1.74 -2.04 -7.31
N ILE A 83 0.50 -2.04 -6.83
CA ILE A 83 0.20 -2.18 -5.40
C ILE A 83 -0.59 -3.48 -5.23
N ALA A 84 0.04 -4.47 -4.60
CA ALA A 84 -0.45 -5.86 -4.57
C ALA A 84 -0.48 -6.48 -3.16
N GLY A 85 -0.18 -5.72 -2.11
CA GLY A 85 -0.17 -6.22 -0.74
C GLY A 85 0.69 -5.38 0.21
N PRO A 86 1.08 -5.92 1.39
CA PRO A 86 0.89 -7.31 1.85
C PRO A 86 -0.54 -7.81 2.10
N GLY A 87 -1.50 -6.91 2.28
CA GLY A 87 -2.92 -7.17 2.48
C GLY A 87 -3.75 -6.92 1.21
N ASP A 88 -4.76 -6.05 1.31
CA ASP A 88 -5.61 -5.65 0.19
C ASP A 88 -5.53 -4.14 -0.04
N ALA A 89 -5.38 -3.72 -1.30
CA ALA A 89 -5.19 -2.33 -1.67
C ALA A 89 -6.34 -1.40 -1.22
N PHE A 90 -7.57 -1.92 -1.07
CA PHE A 90 -8.75 -1.15 -0.72
C PHE A 90 -9.25 -1.44 0.70
N ALA A 91 -8.50 -2.19 1.51
CA ALA A 91 -8.79 -2.28 2.94
C ALA A 91 -8.32 -1.04 3.73
N GLN A 92 -7.39 -0.27 3.16
CA GLN A 92 -6.94 1.05 3.61
C GLN A 92 -6.74 1.96 2.38
N PRO A 93 -7.83 2.37 1.71
CA PRO A 93 -7.79 3.03 0.42
C PRO A 93 -6.98 4.33 0.47
N ASP A 94 -7.08 5.10 1.55
CA ASP A 94 -6.33 6.36 1.74
C ASP A 94 -4.82 6.20 1.50
N LYS A 95 -4.21 5.12 2.01
CA LYS A 95 -2.77 4.86 1.82
C LYS A 95 -2.43 4.53 0.37
N THR A 96 -3.27 3.71 -0.27
CA THR A 96 -3.09 3.29 -1.66
C THR A 96 -3.22 4.50 -2.59
N LEU A 97 -4.28 5.29 -2.42
CA LEU A 97 -4.58 6.46 -3.25
C LEU A 97 -3.54 7.56 -3.06
N GLU A 98 -3.13 7.84 -1.82
CA GLU A 98 -2.06 8.79 -1.54
C GLU A 98 -0.72 8.36 -2.17
N THR A 99 -0.40 7.07 -2.12
CA THR A 99 0.81 6.53 -2.78
C THR A 99 0.75 6.77 -4.29
N ILE A 100 -0.40 6.51 -4.92
CA ILE A 100 -0.60 6.75 -6.36
C ILE A 100 -0.44 8.23 -6.68
N ARG A 101 -1.08 9.12 -5.89
CA ARG A 101 -1.02 10.58 -6.09
C ARG A 101 0.42 11.09 -6.04
N LEU A 102 1.16 10.77 -4.97
CA LEU A 102 2.54 11.23 -4.80
C LEU A 102 3.46 10.71 -5.90
N ILE A 103 3.31 9.45 -6.32
CA ILE A 103 4.11 8.90 -7.41
C ILE A 103 3.74 9.55 -8.73
N LYS A 104 2.46 9.84 -8.98
CA LYS A 104 2.04 10.52 -10.22
C LYS A 104 2.63 11.92 -10.37
N GLU A 105 2.81 12.63 -9.26
CA GLU A 105 3.44 13.96 -9.27
C GLU A 105 4.89 13.92 -9.75
N GLU A 106 5.64 12.86 -9.41
CA GLU A 106 7.06 12.73 -9.78
C GLU A 106 7.30 11.87 -11.04
N PHE A 107 6.45 10.88 -11.30
CA PHE A 107 6.57 9.89 -12.37
C PHE A 107 5.28 9.81 -13.22
N PRO A 108 4.91 10.90 -13.93
CA PRO A 108 3.63 11.00 -14.63
C PRO A 108 3.47 9.99 -15.78
N ASP A 109 4.58 9.54 -16.37
CA ASP A 109 4.67 8.58 -17.48
C ASP A 109 4.36 7.14 -17.06
N LYS A 110 4.42 6.83 -15.76
CA LYS A 110 4.27 5.46 -15.26
C LYS A 110 2.82 5.02 -15.22
N ILE A 111 2.62 3.75 -15.58
CA ILE A 111 1.33 3.09 -15.51
C ILE A 111 1.17 2.41 -14.15
N PHE A 112 -0.03 2.51 -13.57
CA PHE A 112 -0.37 1.80 -12.35
C PHE A 112 -1.19 0.55 -12.63
N CYS A 113 -0.89 -0.49 -11.86
CA CYS A 113 -1.70 -1.70 -11.71
C CYS A 113 -2.04 -1.93 -10.24
N LEU A 114 -3.26 -2.36 -9.95
CA LEU A 114 -3.65 -2.72 -8.58
C LEU A 114 -4.12 -4.17 -8.53
N SER A 115 -4.00 -4.79 -7.35
CA SER A 115 -4.71 -6.03 -7.05
C SER A 115 -5.60 -5.88 -5.84
N SER A 116 -6.78 -6.50 -5.92
CA SER A 116 -7.73 -6.55 -4.81
C SER A 116 -8.52 -7.86 -4.79
N ASN A 117 -9.04 -8.19 -3.61
CA ASN A 117 -10.08 -9.19 -3.43
C ASN A 117 -11.46 -8.75 -3.96
N GLY A 118 -11.64 -7.47 -4.33
CA GLY A 118 -12.85 -6.97 -4.98
C GLY A 118 -13.99 -6.54 -4.04
N LEU A 119 -13.79 -6.60 -2.71
CA LEU A 119 -14.85 -6.24 -1.75
C LEU A 119 -15.20 -4.75 -1.73
N ASP A 120 -14.21 -3.85 -1.87
CA ASP A 120 -14.40 -2.42 -1.59
C ASP A 120 -13.72 -1.53 -2.64
N VAL A 121 -13.69 -1.99 -3.89
CA VAL A 121 -13.03 -1.25 -4.99
C VAL A 121 -13.96 -0.19 -5.58
N LYS A 122 -15.25 -0.54 -5.71
CA LYS A 122 -16.27 0.26 -6.42
C LYS A 122 -16.29 1.76 -6.05
N PRO A 123 -16.23 2.18 -4.78
CA PRO A 123 -16.29 3.60 -4.42
C PRO A 123 -15.15 4.45 -5.00
N TYR A 124 -14.03 3.82 -5.37
CA TYR A 124 -12.79 4.52 -5.74
C TYR A 124 -12.50 4.48 -7.25
N ILE A 125 -13.33 3.80 -8.05
CA ILE A 125 -13.05 3.56 -9.47
C ILE A 125 -12.86 4.84 -10.28
N ASP A 126 -13.64 5.88 -10.02
CA ASP A 126 -13.48 7.17 -10.70
C ASP A 126 -12.14 7.83 -10.36
N GLU A 127 -11.70 7.72 -9.11
CA GLU A 127 -10.40 8.22 -8.68
C GLU A 127 -9.25 7.41 -9.28
N LEU A 128 -9.40 6.07 -9.38
CA LEU A 128 -8.44 5.21 -10.08
C LEU A 128 -8.28 5.63 -11.55
N ALA A 129 -9.40 5.84 -12.24
CA ALA A 129 -9.40 6.28 -13.64
C ALA A 129 -8.75 7.66 -13.79
N LYS A 130 -9.07 8.61 -12.90
CA LYS A 130 -8.45 9.95 -12.88
C LYS A 130 -6.94 9.90 -12.70
N ASN A 131 -6.43 8.93 -11.95
CA ASN A 131 -5.01 8.74 -11.67
C ASN A 131 -4.28 7.81 -12.68
N ASN A 132 -4.88 7.54 -13.84
CA ASN A 132 -4.32 6.67 -14.89
C ASN A 132 -3.96 5.25 -14.38
N VAL A 133 -4.76 4.70 -13.46
CA VAL A 133 -4.76 3.27 -13.19
C VAL A 133 -5.47 2.60 -14.35
N THR A 134 -4.72 1.83 -15.14
CA THR A 134 -5.25 1.23 -16.38
C THR A 134 -5.52 -0.26 -16.25
N HIS A 135 -4.94 -0.90 -15.23
CA HIS A 135 -5.05 -2.33 -15.00
C HIS A 135 -5.42 -2.62 -13.55
N VAL A 136 -6.43 -3.48 -13.36
CA VAL A 136 -6.81 -3.98 -12.03
C VAL A 136 -6.92 -5.49 -12.09
N THR A 137 -6.37 -6.15 -11.08
CA THR A 137 -6.58 -7.57 -10.85
C THR A 137 -7.61 -7.76 -9.75
N LEU A 138 -8.67 -8.52 -10.02
CA LEU A 138 -9.61 -8.95 -9.00
C LEU A 138 -9.41 -10.44 -8.71
N THR A 139 -9.45 -10.82 -7.43
CA THR A 139 -9.48 -12.23 -7.05
C THR A 139 -10.91 -12.69 -6.86
N ILE A 140 -11.42 -13.50 -7.80
CA ILE A 140 -12.78 -14.07 -7.76
C ILE A 140 -12.65 -15.58 -7.80
N ASN A 141 -13.04 -16.26 -6.72
CA ASN A 141 -12.86 -17.71 -6.59
C ASN A 141 -14.14 -18.53 -6.85
N SER A 142 -15.32 -17.90 -6.91
CA SER A 142 -16.59 -18.55 -7.21
C SER A 142 -17.70 -17.52 -7.41
N PHE A 143 -18.80 -17.91 -8.06
CA PHE A 143 -20.07 -17.18 -8.09
C PHE A 143 -21.18 -17.88 -7.31
N ARG A 144 -20.84 -18.84 -6.43
CA ARG A 144 -21.78 -19.63 -5.63
C ARG A 144 -21.58 -19.35 -4.15
N ILE A 145 -22.68 -19.09 -3.44
CA ILE A 145 -22.67 -18.77 -2.00
C ILE A 145 -22.05 -19.90 -1.18
N GLU A 146 -22.44 -21.16 -1.45
CA GLU A 146 -21.94 -22.34 -0.74
C GLU A 146 -20.41 -22.50 -0.83
N THR A 147 -19.84 -22.15 -1.99
CA THR A 147 -18.40 -22.23 -2.22
C THR A 147 -17.68 -21.06 -1.59
N LEU A 148 -18.20 -19.83 -1.73
CA LEU A 148 -17.63 -18.64 -1.10
C LEU A 148 -17.64 -18.74 0.44
N LYS A 149 -18.65 -19.38 1.04
CA LYS A 149 -18.73 -19.65 2.49
C LYS A 149 -17.57 -20.53 2.98
N LYS A 150 -17.14 -21.51 2.16
CA LYS A 150 -15.98 -22.36 2.45
C LYS A 150 -14.66 -21.62 2.26
N ILE A 151 -14.64 -20.56 1.46
CA ILE A 151 -13.43 -19.80 1.13
C ILE A 151 -13.19 -18.66 2.11
N TYR A 152 -14.22 -17.93 2.53
CA TYR A 152 -14.07 -16.75 3.39
C TYR A 152 -14.53 -17.02 4.83
N LYS A 153 -13.58 -17.00 5.77
CA LYS A 153 -13.85 -17.12 7.21
C LYS A 153 -14.70 -15.96 7.73
N TRP A 154 -14.35 -14.76 7.31
CA TRP A 154 -15.06 -13.53 7.64
C TRP A 154 -14.77 -12.43 6.61
N VAL A 155 -15.69 -11.47 6.54
CA VAL A 155 -15.63 -10.30 5.66
C VAL A 155 -15.96 -9.07 6.49
N ARG A 156 -15.16 -8.01 6.41
CA ARG A 156 -15.40 -6.74 7.10
C ARG A 156 -15.75 -5.66 6.09
N PHE A 157 -17.02 -5.29 6.04
CA PHE A 157 -17.56 -4.32 5.09
C PHE A 157 -18.46 -3.31 5.82
N ASN A 158 -18.39 -2.03 5.46
CA ASN A 158 -19.15 -0.95 6.12
C ASN A 158 -19.06 -0.98 7.65
N LYS A 159 -17.83 -1.15 8.17
CA LYS A 159 -17.51 -1.22 9.60
C LYS A 159 -18.17 -2.38 10.37
N LYS A 160 -18.80 -3.33 9.68
CA LYS A 160 -19.40 -4.55 10.25
C LYS A 160 -18.64 -5.79 9.80
N VAL A 161 -18.67 -6.84 10.63
CA VAL A 161 -18.05 -8.14 10.31
C VAL A 161 -19.16 -9.15 10.02
N TYR A 162 -19.11 -9.74 8.83
CA TYR A 162 -19.99 -10.78 8.35
C TYR A 162 -19.28 -12.14 8.37
N ARG A 163 -20.04 -13.22 8.54
CA ARG A 163 -19.59 -14.62 8.50
C ARG A 163 -20.63 -15.49 7.80
N GLY A 164 -20.23 -16.70 7.39
CA GLY A 164 -21.14 -17.65 6.78
C GLY A 164 -21.77 -17.11 5.51
N ASP A 165 -23.07 -17.35 5.33
CA ASP A 165 -23.82 -16.97 4.13
C ASP A 165 -23.82 -15.47 3.89
N MET A 166 -23.89 -14.66 4.95
CA MET A 166 -23.83 -13.20 4.83
C MET A 166 -22.47 -12.70 4.33
N ALA A 167 -21.37 -13.35 4.74
CA ALA A 167 -20.04 -13.01 4.21
C ALA A 167 -19.94 -13.39 2.72
N ALA A 168 -20.40 -14.58 2.37
CA ALA A 168 -20.42 -15.07 0.99
C ALA A 168 -21.27 -14.18 0.07
N LEU A 169 -22.48 -13.79 0.51
CA LEU A 169 -23.36 -12.90 -0.23
C LEU A 169 -22.74 -11.52 -0.43
N THR A 170 -22.15 -10.95 0.63
CA THR A 170 -21.46 -9.66 0.55
C THR A 170 -20.31 -9.72 -0.45
N MET A 171 -19.48 -10.77 -0.42
CA MET A 171 -18.39 -10.92 -1.39
C MET A 171 -18.90 -11.05 -2.82
N LEU A 172 -19.88 -11.91 -3.05
CA LEU A 172 -20.46 -12.14 -4.38
C LEU A 172 -20.97 -10.84 -4.99
N GLU A 173 -21.76 -10.09 -4.23
CA GLU A 173 -22.34 -8.82 -4.67
C GLU A 173 -21.25 -7.79 -4.96
N GLN A 174 -20.33 -7.57 -4.03
CA GLN A 174 -19.33 -6.51 -4.18
C GLN A 174 -18.28 -6.83 -5.25
N GLN A 175 -17.85 -8.09 -5.39
CA GLN A 175 -16.92 -8.49 -6.45
C GLN A 175 -17.56 -8.34 -7.83
N THR A 176 -18.82 -8.74 -7.99
CA THR A 176 -19.56 -8.60 -9.25
C THR A 176 -19.74 -7.14 -9.60
N ASN A 177 -20.14 -6.31 -8.64
CA ASN A 177 -20.34 -4.88 -8.84
C ASN A 177 -19.03 -4.16 -9.15
N SER A 178 -17.93 -4.53 -8.48
CA SER A 178 -16.60 -3.97 -8.73
C SER A 178 -16.08 -4.33 -10.12
N LEU A 179 -16.24 -5.59 -10.54
CA LEU A 179 -15.83 -6.04 -11.87
C LEU A 179 -16.56 -5.26 -12.97
N LYS A 180 -17.88 -5.19 -12.91
CA LYS A 180 -18.69 -4.46 -13.90
C LYS A 180 -18.29 -2.99 -13.96
N ALA A 181 -18.21 -2.33 -12.81
CA ALA A 181 -17.87 -0.91 -12.75
C ALA A 181 -16.46 -0.60 -13.26
N LEU A 182 -15.47 -1.48 -13.03
CA LEU A 182 -14.12 -1.31 -13.57
C LEU A 182 -14.12 -1.39 -15.10
N VAL A 183 -14.83 -2.39 -15.65
CA VAL A 183 -14.96 -2.59 -17.10
C VAL A 183 -15.72 -1.44 -17.76
N GLU A 184 -16.83 -1.00 -17.17
CA GLU A 184 -17.61 0.17 -17.62
C GLU A 184 -16.77 1.44 -17.67
N ARG A 185 -15.80 1.59 -16.77
CA ARG A 185 -14.87 2.72 -16.74
C ARG A 185 -13.69 2.59 -17.71
N GLY A 186 -13.61 1.49 -18.46
CA GLY A 186 -12.54 1.22 -19.41
C GLY A 186 -11.22 0.75 -18.79
N ILE A 187 -11.24 0.29 -17.53
CA ILE A 187 -10.06 -0.30 -16.88
C ILE A 187 -9.94 -1.76 -17.30
N THR A 188 -8.74 -2.18 -17.71
CA THR A 188 -8.47 -3.58 -18.09
C THR A 188 -8.46 -4.46 -16.85
N VAL A 189 -9.38 -5.42 -16.76
CA VAL A 189 -9.52 -6.30 -15.58
C VAL A 189 -8.98 -7.70 -15.85
N LYS A 190 -8.01 -8.14 -15.04
CA LYS A 190 -7.58 -9.55 -14.94
C LYS A 190 -8.26 -10.21 -13.75
N ILE A 191 -8.68 -11.45 -13.91
CA ILE A 191 -9.18 -12.27 -12.81
C ILE A 191 -8.10 -13.22 -12.33
N ASN A 192 -7.78 -13.21 -11.05
CA ASN A 192 -7.09 -14.31 -10.39
C ASN A 192 -8.13 -15.23 -9.74
N SER A 193 -7.94 -16.54 -9.89
CA SER A 193 -8.75 -17.54 -9.19
C SER A 193 -7.85 -18.63 -8.63
N ILE A 194 -7.94 -18.87 -7.32
CA ILE A 194 -7.21 -19.95 -6.66
C ILE A 194 -7.96 -21.25 -6.93
N ILE A 195 -7.29 -22.25 -7.49
CA ILE A 195 -7.84 -23.61 -7.66
C ILE A 195 -7.69 -24.33 -6.33
N ILE A 196 -8.82 -24.61 -5.67
CA ILE A 196 -8.91 -25.28 -4.37
C ILE A 196 -9.60 -26.63 -4.60
N PRO A 197 -8.87 -27.77 -4.52
CA PRO A 197 -9.44 -29.08 -4.78
C PRO A 197 -10.61 -29.43 -3.86
N GLY A 198 -11.69 -29.94 -4.43
CA GLY A 198 -12.92 -30.29 -3.70
C GLY A 198 -13.74 -29.09 -3.20
N VAL A 199 -13.40 -27.87 -3.64
CA VAL A 199 -14.10 -26.64 -3.24
C VAL A 199 -14.60 -25.87 -4.45
N ASN A 200 -13.73 -25.50 -5.39
CA ASN A 200 -14.10 -24.71 -6.58
C ASN A 200 -13.45 -25.21 -7.88
N ASP A 201 -12.68 -26.30 -7.83
CA ASP A 201 -11.98 -26.87 -8.98
C ASP A 201 -12.92 -27.31 -10.10
N GLU A 202 -14.13 -27.76 -9.77
CA GLU A 202 -15.19 -28.07 -10.75
C GLU A 202 -15.97 -26.83 -11.23
N GLU A 203 -15.82 -25.69 -10.57
CA GLU A 203 -16.53 -24.44 -10.90
C GLU A 203 -15.75 -23.53 -11.86
N MET A 204 -14.49 -23.88 -12.16
CA MET A 204 -13.57 -23.00 -12.89
C MET A 204 -14.06 -22.61 -14.29
N GLU A 205 -14.75 -23.53 -14.98
CA GLU A 205 -15.36 -23.26 -16.29
C GLU A 205 -16.49 -22.22 -16.19
N GLU A 206 -17.38 -22.37 -15.20
CA GLU A 206 -18.48 -21.42 -14.94
C GLU A 206 -17.95 -20.04 -14.54
N ILE A 207 -16.89 -20.00 -13.71
CA ILE A 207 -16.25 -18.74 -13.31
C ILE A 207 -15.71 -18.02 -14.55
N ALA A 208 -15.02 -18.74 -15.44
CA ALA A 208 -14.45 -18.19 -16.66
C ALA A 208 -15.52 -17.61 -17.60
N GLU A 209 -16.62 -18.33 -17.82
CA GLU A 209 -17.75 -17.87 -18.61
C GLU A 209 -18.36 -16.57 -18.05
N LYS A 210 -18.62 -16.54 -16.74
CA LYS A 210 -19.22 -15.36 -16.07
C LYS A 210 -18.32 -14.14 -16.12
N VAL A 211 -17.03 -14.28 -15.80
CA VAL A 211 -16.12 -13.12 -15.83
C VAL A 211 -15.87 -12.62 -17.25
N ALA A 212 -15.84 -13.51 -18.25
CA ALA A 212 -15.76 -13.13 -19.66
C ALA A 212 -17.00 -12.34 -20.08
N THR A 213 -18.19 -12.81 -19.68
CA THR A 213 -19.46 -12.12 -19.93
C THR A 213 -19.49 -10.72 -19.31
N PHE A 214 -18.86 -10.54 -18.14
CA PHE A 214 -18.72 -9.22 -17.50
C PHE A 214 -17.56 -8.38 -18.05
N GLY A 215 -16.82 -8.87 -19.05
CA GLY A 215 -15.79 -8.11 -19.77
C GLY A 215 -14.39 -8.17 -19.18
N ALA A 216 -14.07 -9.17 -18.34
CA ALA A 216 -12.69 -9.41 -17.94
C ALA A 216 -11.82 -9.75 -19.16
N SER A 217 -10.59 -9.23 -19.21
CA SER A 217 -9.70 -9.39 -20.37
C SER A 217 -8.96 -10.72 -20.37
N THR A 218 -8.62 -11.22 -19.17
CA THR A 218 -7.86 -12.47 -19.00
C THR A 218 -8.11 -13.06 -17.62
N MET A 219 -7.86 -14.36 -17.48
CA MET A 219 -7.98 -15.09 -16.23
C MET A 219 -6.69 -15.87 -15.94
N ASN A 220 -6.24 -15.83 -14.69
CA ASN A 220 -5.07 -16.54 -14.19
C ASN A 220 -5.50 -17.53 -13.11
N CYS A 221 -5.42 -18.82 -13.44
CA CYS A 221 -5.74 -19.90 -12.52
C CYS A 221 -4.51 -20.29 -11.71
N ILE A 222 -4.53 -20.00 -10.42
CA ILE A 222 -3.41 -20.17 -9.52
C ILE A 222 -3.65 -21.44 -8.69
N PRO A 223 -2.86 -22.51 -8.83
CA PRO A 223 -3.02 -23.66 -7.95
C PRO A 223 -2.78 -23.29 -6.48
N LEU A 224 -3.67 -23.74 -5.60
CA LEU A 224 -3.52 -23.64 -4.15
C LEU A 224 -2.16 -24.19 -3.74
N ILE A 225 -1.44 -23.40 -2.96
CA ILE A 225 -0.32 -23.87 -2.18
C ILE A 225 -0.74 -23.68 -0.72
N PRO A 226 -0.96 -24.78 0.03
CA PRO A 226 -1.34 -24.70 1.43
C PRO A 226 -0.35 -23.85 2.21
N ALA A 227 -0.88 -22.89 2.97
CA ALA A 227 -0.10 -22.03 3.83
C ALA A 227 -0.17 -22.57 5.26
N GLU A 228 0.99 -22.79 5.87
CA GLU A 228 1.09 -23.21 7.26
C GLU A 228 0.31 -22.26 8.17
N GLY A 229 -0.49 -22.82 9.08
CA GLY A 229 -1.34 -22.05 10.00
C GLY A 229 -2.59 -21.40 9.39
N SER A 230 -2.90 -21.69 8.13
CA SER A 230 -4.22 -21.37 7.54
C SER A 230 -5.22 -22.52 7.79
N GLU A 231 -6.53 -22.25 7.64
CA GLU A 231 -7.58 -23.27 7.78
C GLU A 231 -7.51 -24.35 6.69
N MET A 232 -6.83 -24.05 5.58
CA MET A 232 -6.60 -24.98 4.46
C MET A 232 -5.13 -25.46 4.40
N ALA A 233 -4.42 -25.47 5.53
CA ALA A 233 -3.02 -25.92 5.58
C ALA A 233 -2.83 -27.39 5.16
N ASP A 234 -3.84 -28.24 5.39
CA ASP A 234 -3.80 -29.68 5.09
C ASP A 234 -4.46 -30.04 3.76
N PHE A 235 -4.93 -29.05 2.99
CA PHE A 235 -5.55 -29.31 1.69
C PHE A 235 -4.52 -29.84 0.68
N PRO A 236 -4.92 -30.73 -0.25
CA PRO A 236 -4.04 -31.18 -1.29
C PRO A 236 -3.71 -30.04 -2.28
N LYS A 237 -2.49 -30.06 -2.81
CA LYS A 237 -2.12 -29.19 -3.94
C LYS A 237 -2.77 -29.75 -5.22
N PRO A 238 -3.35 -28.91 -6.10
CA PRO A 238 -3.80 -29.35 -7.41
C PRO A 238 -2.65 -30.00 -8.20
N THR A 239 -2.93 -31.11 -8.88
CA THR A 239 -1.95 -31.79 -9.74
C THR A 239 -1.67 -30.95 -10.99
N ARG A 240 -0.53 -31.17 -11.66
CA ARG A 240 -0.21 -30.46 -12.91
C ARG A 240 -1.23 -30.77 -14.00
N GLU A 241 -1.75 -31.98 -14.02
CA GLU A 241 -2.73 -32.50 -14.97
C GLU A 241 -4.08 -31.79 -14.77
N SER A 242 -4.54 -31.67 -13.52
CA SER A 242 -5.79 -30.95 -13.20
C SER A 242 -5.70 -29.47 -13.59
N VAL A 243 -4.58 -28.81 -13.29
CA VAL A 243 -4.36 -27.40 -13.68
C VAL A 243 -4.38 -27.25 -15.20
N LYS A 244 -3.71 -28.13 -15.96
CA LYS A 244 -3.75 -28.11 -17.42
C LYS A 244 -5.15 -28.32 -17.98
N ALA A 245 -5.91 -29.25 -17.39
CA ALA A 245 -7.30 -29.51 -17.78
C ALA A 245 -8.19 -28.28 -17.57
N ILE A 246 -8.11 -27.65 -16.39
CA ILE A 246 -8.82 -26.41 -16.06
C ILE A 246 -8.43 -25.30 -17.04
N VAL A 247 -7.14 -25.07 -17.29
CA VAL A 247 -6.68 -24.04 -18.23
C VAL A 247 -7.25 -24.28 -19.64
N LYS A 248 -7.30 -25.54 -20.09
CA LYS A 248 -7.93 -25.91 -21.37
C LYS A 248 -9.43 -25.64 -21.40
N GLN A 249 -10.15 -25.92 -20.30
CA GLN A 249 -11.59 -25.67 -20.20
C GLN A 249 -11.91 -24.18 -20.28
N ILE A 250 -11.24 -23.36 -19.47
CA ILE A 250 -11.52 -21.91 -19.44
C ILE A 250 -11.14 -21.20 -20.75
N SER A 251 -10.19 -21.76 -21.51
CA SER A 251 -9.76 -21.19 -22.80
C SER A 251 -10.87 -21.10 -23.83
N LYS A 252 -12.00 -21.80 -23.63
CA LYS A 252 -13.20 -21.67 -24.46
C LYS A 252 -13.89 -20.30 -24.31
N TYR A 253 -13.73 -19.65 -23.16
CA TYR A 253 -14.47 -18.43 -22.79
C TYR A 253 -13.56 -17.21 -22.64
N ILE A 254 -12.35 -17.39 -22.14
CA ILE A 254 -11.41 -16.30 -21.86
C ILE A 254 -9.98 -16.74 -22.12
N GLN A 255 -9.15 -15.85 -22.65
CA GLN A 255 -7.73 -16.12 -22.86
C GLN A 255 -7.02 -16.27 -21.50
N PRO A 256 -6.50 -17.46 -21.14
CA PRO A 256 -5.83 -17.63 -19.87
C PRO A 256 -4.42 -17.02 -19.88
N MET A 257 -4.00 -16.48 -18.72
CA MET A 257 -2.62 -16.08 -18.48
C MET A 257 -1.77 -17.31 -18.14
N THR A 258 -0.76 -17.60 -18.95
CA THR A 258 0.08 -18.80 -18.80
C THR A 258 1.51 -18.51 -18.32
N HIS A 259 1.91 -17.23 -18.26
CA HIS A 259 3.26 -16.79 -17.91
C HIS A 259 3.39 -16.21 -16.50
N CYS A 260 2.44 -16.47 -15.61
CA CYS A 260 2.46 -15.94 -14.24
C CYS A 260 3.64 -16.50 -13.44
N ALA A 261 4.50 -15.62 -12.94
CA ALA A 261 5.63 -15.98 -12.09
C ALA A 261 5.30 -15.96 -10.58
N ARG A 262 4.06 -15.64 -10.19
CA ARG A 262 3.64 -15.42 -8.79
C ARG A 262 4.58 -14.46 -8.07
N CYS A 263 4.47 -13.18 -8.39
CA CYS A 263 5.38 -12.15 -7.90
C CYS A 263 5.14 -11.84 -6.43
N ARG A 264 6.17 -11.43 -5.68
CA ARG A 264 6.00 -10.95 -4.30
C ARG A 264 5.35 -9.56 -4.26
N ALA A 265 4.81 -9.13 -3.12
CA ALA A 265 4.25 -7.79 -2.94
C ALA A 265 5.32 -6.68 -2.96
N ASP A 266 6.60 -7.05 -2.91
CA ASP A 266 7.79 -6.20 -2.96
C ASP A 266 8.70 -6.48 -4.18
N ALA A 267 8.20 -7.22 -5.18
CA ALA A 267 8.99 -7.61 -6.35
C ALA A 267 9.36 -6.41 -7.22
N ALA A 268 10.61 -6.36 -7.71
CA ALA A 268 11.06 -5.40 -8.72
C ALA A 268 11.89 -6.08 -9.80
N GLY A 269 11.80 -5.64 -11.06
CA GLY A 269 12.63 -6.13 -12.17
C GLY A 269 11.83 -6.80 -13.28
N MET A 270 12.40 -7.79 -13.97
CA MET A 270 11.74 -8.53 -15.07
C MET A 270 10.94 -9.73 -14.55
N LEU A 271 9.85 -10.11 -15.24
CA LEU A 271 8.98 -11.20 -14.79
C LEU A 271 9.75 -12.52 -14.58
N GLY A 272 9.80 -12.99 -13.33
CA GLY A 272 10.55 -14.19 -12.92
C GLY A 272 12.05 -13.99 -12.70
N LYS A 273 12.55 -12.75 -12.84
CA LYS A 273 13.95 -12.35 -12.60
C LYS A 273 13.96 -11.10 -11.70
N ASP A 274 13.45 -11.27 -10.48
CA ASP A 274 13.36 -10.19 -9.51
C ASP A 274 14.73 -9.76 -9.00
N ASP A 275 14.95 -8.46 -8.88
CA ASP A 275 16.17 -7.87 -8.33
C ASP A 275 16.18 -8.05 -6.80
N LYS A 276 17.19 -8.76 -6.29
CA LYS A 276 17.30 -9.03 -4.85
C LYS A 276 17.74 -7.81 -4.05
N GLU A 277 18.42 -6.84 -4.67
CA GLU A 277 18.81 -5.59 -4.01
C GLU A 277 17.59 -4.69 -3.77
N ALA A 278 16.51 -4.89 -4.52
CA ALA A 278 15.24 -4.21 -4.29
C ALA A 278 14.70 -4.47 -2.87
N TYR A 279 14.82 -5.69 -2.35
CA TYR A 279 14.35 -6.03 -1.00
C TYR A 279 15.12 -5.25 0.08
N LYS A 280 16.45 -5.14 -0.08
CA LYS A 280 17.29 -4.36 0.84
C LYS A 280 16.97 -2.86 0.77
N LEU A 281 16.67 -2.36 -0.43
CA LEU A 281 16.24 -0.97 -0.61
C LEU A 281 14.89 -0.71 0.07
N ILE A 282 13.93 -1.63 -0.04
CA ILE A 282 12.65 -1.51 0.67
C ILE A 282 12.88 -1.51 2.18
N GLU A 283 13.74 -2.39 2.72
CA GLU A 283 14.08 -2.38 4.15
C GLU A 283 14.72 -1.04 4.59
N LYS A 284 15.67 -0.53 3.80
CA LYS A 284 16.28 0.79 4.01
C LYS A 284 15.25 1.92 3.95
N CYS A 285 14.33 1.91 2.98
CA CYS A 285 13.31 2.95 2.85
C CYS A 285 12.21 2.83 3.91
N SER A 286 11.88 1.61 4.35
CA SER A 286 10.90 1.37 5.43
C SER A 286 11.41 1.87 6.78
N SER A 287 12.73 1.83 6.99
CA SER A 287 13.40 2.40 8.17
C SER A 287 13.72 3.88 8.02
N ALA A 288 13.57 4.45 6.82
CA ALA A 288 13.70 5.88 6.61
C ALA A 288 12.48 6.59 7.20
N ALA A 289 12.68 7.27 8.33
CA ALA A 289 11.60 7.87 9.08
C ALA A 289 10.93 9.09 8.39
N PHE A 290 11.40 9.52 7.20
CA PHE A 290 11.05 10.83 6.63
C PHE A 290 10.70 10.80 5.14
N PRO A 291 9.69 11.58 4.68
CA PRO A 291 9.63 12.02 3.30
C PRO A 291 10.96 12.72 2.95
N VAL A 292 11.46 12.58 1.72
CA VAL A 292 12.75 13.16 1.31
C VAL A 292 12.56 14.50 0.58
N SER A 293 11.34 15.05 0.59
CA SER A 293 11.05 16.33 -0.05
C SER A 293 9.94 17.09 0.67
N ILE A 294 10.28 18.29 1.14
CA ILE A 294 9.31 19.30 1.58
C ILE A 294 8.41 19.66 0.40
N ARG A 295 7.10 19.61 0.61
CA ARG A 295 6.11 20.01 -0.42
C ARG A 295 6.24 21.51 -0.65
N LYS A 296 6.17 21.97 -1.91
CA LYS A 296 6.30 23.41 -2.24
C LYS A 296 5.23 24.26 -1.55
N GLU A 297 4.06 23.68 -1.34
CA GLU A 297 2.89 24.28 -0.70
C GLU A 297 3.01 24.33 0.83
N ARG A 298 3.91 23.52 1.42
CA ARG A 298 4.15 23.44 2.86
C ARG A 298 5.64 23.61 3.19
N PRO A 299 6.23 24.79 2.92
CA PRO A 299 7.67 24.97 2.88
C PRO A 299 8.35 24.99 4.26
N TYR A 300 7.59 24.87 5.36
CA TYR A 300 8.13 25.07 6.70
C TYR A 300 8.38 23.76 7.47
N VAL A 301 9.24 23.85 8.49
CA VAL A 301 9.50 22.79 9.46
C VAL A 301 9.29 23.35 10.87
N ALA A 302 8.40 22.74 11.63
CA ALA A 302 8.16 23.08 13.03
C ALA A 302 9.12 22.30 13.92
N VAL A 303 9.59 22.91 15.01
CA VAL A 303 10.59 22.32 15.92
C VAL A 303 10.22 22.59 17.38
N ALA A 304 10.22 21.54 18.20
CA ALA A 304 10.08 21.65 19.64
C ALA A 304 11.47 21.74 20.31
N SER A 305 11.72 22.86 20.96
CA SER A 305 12.99 23.17 21.63
C SER A 305 12.72 23.91 22.95
N TYR A 306 13.62 23.78 23.93
CA TYR A 306 13.62 24.66 25.11
C TYR A 306 14.32 25.99 24.84
N GLU A 307 15.40 25.98 24.07
CA GLU A 307 16.33 27.10 23.91
C GLU A 307 16.50 27.59 22.45
N GLY A 308 15.91 26.91 21.48
CA GLY A 308 15.99 27.27 20.06
C GLY A 308 17.30 26.88 19.36
N LEU A 309 18.12 26.02 19.99
CA LEU A 309 19.36 25.48 19.43
C LEU A 309 19.30 23.96 19.21
N MET A 310 18.63 23.25 20.11
CA MET A 310 18.53 21.79 20.08
C MET A 310 17.10 21.28 19.99
N ILE A 311 16.93 20.11 19.39
CA ILE A 311 15.68 19.35 19.39
C ILE A 311 15.70 18.48 20.65
N ASN A 312 15.15 19.03 21.73
CA ASN A 312 15.25 18.45 23.08
C ASN A 312 13.94 18.50 23.87
N LYS A 313 12.83 18.92 23.24
CA LYS A 313 11.53 19.04 23.91
C LYS A 313 10.52 18.01 23.41
N HIS A 314 9.82 17.37 24.36
CA HIS A 314 8.74 16.43 24.08
C HIS A 314 7.47 17.17 23.60
N LEU A 315 6.78 16.66 22.58
CA LEU A 315 5.64 17.34 21.96
C LEU A 315 4.50 17.61 22.95
N GLY A 316 4.23 16.66 23.85
CA GLY A 316 3.20 16.79 24.87
C GLY A 316 3.43 17.98 25.83
N GLU A 317 4.68 18.40 26.01
CA GLU A 317 5.13 19.45 26.91
C GLU A 317 5.48 20.77 26.19
N ALA A 318 5.59 20.73 24.86
CA ALA A 318 5.84 21.92 24.04
C ALA A 318 4.63 22.86 24.09
N GLU A 319 4.81 24.04 24.67
CA GLU A 319 3.81 25.14 24.65
C GLU A 319 3.88 25.95 23.37
N GLU A 320 5.02 25.92 22.71
CA GLU A 320 5.28 26.59 21.44
C GLU A 320 6.22 25.76 20.55
N LEU A 321 6.18 26.04 19.26
CA LEU A 321 6.98 25.41 18.22
C LEU A 321 7.63 26.49 17.37
N LEU A 322 8.93 26.33 17.15
CA LEU A 322 9.73 27.21 16.31
C LEU A 322 9.59 26.80 14.85
N ILE A 323 9.25 27.75 13.97
CA ILE A 323 8.97 27.48 12.56
C ILE A 323 10.15 27.93 11.72
N PHE A 324 10.77 27.01 10.99
CA PHE A 324 11.94 27.25 10.16
C PHE A 324 11.64 27.13 8.67
N LYS A 325 12.35 27.92 7.86
CA LYS A 325 12.37 27.86 6.39
C LYS A 325 13.80 27.76 5.88
N GLN A 326 14.00 27.05 4.77
CA GLN A 326 15.26 27.12 4.01
C GLN A 326 15.27 28.37 3.10
N ASN A 327 16.38 29.12 3.14
CA ASN A 327 16.59 30.27 2.29
C ASN A 327 17.16 29.86 0.91
N ALA A 328 17.22 30.80 -0.03
CA ALA A 328 17.69 30.52 -1.40
C ALA A 328 19.16 30.08 -1.48
N GLU A 329 19.96 30.36 -0.44
CA GLU A 329 21.38 30.04 -0.34
C GLU A 329 21.64 28.70 0.38
N GLY A 330 20.57 28.00 0.79
CA GLY A 330 20.63 26.67 1.42
C GLY A 330 20.74 26.66 2.95
N GLY A 331 20.83 27.83 3.59
CA GLY A 331 20.77 28.01 5.05
C GLY A 331 19.33 28.02 5.60
N TYR A 332 19.20 28.07 6.93
CA TYR A 332 17.90 28.00 7.61
C TYR A 332 17.64 29.22 8.48
N SER A 333 16.44 29.78 8.37
CA SER A 333 16.01 30.94 9.16
C SER A 333 14.78 30.60 10.00
N LEU A 334 14.78 31.03 11.25
CA LEU A 334 13.58 31.08 12.09
C LEU A 334 12.62 32.12 11.51
N VAL A 335 11.40 31.70 11.22
CA VAL A 335 10.34 32.54 10.65
C VAL A 335 9.50 33.14 11.78
N GLU A 336 9.03 32.29 12.68
CA GLU A 336 8.17 32.65 13.80
C GLU A 336 8.10 31.53 14.85
N SER A 337 7.39 31.78 15.95
CA SER A 337 6.98 30.77 16.93
C SER A 337 5.46 30.64 16.94
N ARG A 338 4.94 29.42 17.03
CA ARG A 338 3.50 29.13 17.10
C ARG A 338 3.14 28.38 18.37
N LYS A 339 2.12 28.86 19.09
CA LYS A 339 1.61 28.17 20.29
C LYS A 339 0.96 26.85 19.94
N THR A 340 1.21 25.82 20.76
CA THR A 340 0.48 24.56 20.69
C THR A 340 -0.90 24.69 21.35
N PRO A 341 -1.86 23.82 21.02
CA PRO A 341 -3.14 23.79 21.75
C PRO A 341 -2.95 23.33 23.20
N GLU A 342 -3.84 23.79 24.08
CA GLU A 342 -3.83 23.42 25.50
C GLU A 342 -3.82 21.90 25.71
N LYS A 343 -3.21 21.47 26.82
CA LYS A 343 -3.13 20.05 27.20
C LYS A 343 -4.53 19.52 27.52
N GLY A 344 -4.84 18.31 27.06
CA GLY A 344 -6.17 17.69 27.21
C GLY A 344 -6.78 17.33 25.86
N ASP A 345 -8.10 17.16 25.80
CA ASP A 345 -8.89 16.99 24.57
C ASP A 345 -8.57 15.75 23.68
N ARG A 346 -7.69 14.85 24.12
CA ARG A 346 -7.29 13.62 23.37
C ARG A 346 -6.93 13.96 21.91
N ASP A 347 -7.47 13.22 20.95
CA ASP A 347 -7.20 13.39 19.51
C ASP A 347 -7.52 14.79 18.98
N VAL A 348 -8.49 15.49 19.58
CA VAL A 348 -8.92 16.82 19.12
C VAL A 348 -7.78 17.84 19.27
N ARG A 349 -6.91 17.68 20.28
CA ARG A 349 -5.70 18.49 20.45
C ARG A 349 -4.79 18.39 19.22
N TRP A 350 -4.57 17.17 18.73
CA TRP A 350 -3.68 16.91 17.61
C TRP A 350 -4.27 17.39 16.27
N VAL A 351 -5.59 17.29 16.10
CA VAL A 351 -6.27 17.90 14.94
C VAL A 351 -6.15 19.42 14.95
N LYS A 352 -6.33 20.07 16.11
CA LYS A 352 -6.13 21.52 16.26
C LYS A 352 -4.67 21.91 15.97
N LEU A 353 -3.70 21.11 16.43
CA LEU A 353 -2.29 21.34 16.17
C LEU A 353 -1.96 21.25 14.68
N ALA A 354 -2.45 20.20 13.99
CA ALA A 354 -2.25 20.02 12.56
C ALA A 354 -2.75 21.22 11.76
N LYS A 355 -3.94 21.76 12.11
CA LYS A 355 -4.47 22.98 11.48
C LYS A 355 -3.59 24.20 11.68
N ARG A 356 -2.96 24.36 12.84
CA ARG A 356 -2.00 25.46 13.11
C ARG A 356 -0.68 25.32 12.34
N LEU A 357 -0.40 24.13 11.80
CA LEU A 357 0.83 23.76 11.10
C LEU A 357 0.53 23.29 9.67
N GLU A 358 -0.57 23.77 9.07
CA GLU A 358 -1.04 23.34 7.75
C GLU A 358 -0.06 23.64 6.60
N ASP A 359 0.84 24.58 6.81
CA ASP A 359 1.93 25.01 5.92
C ASP A 359 3.30 24.39 6.29
N CYS A 360 3.36 23.58 7.36
CA CYS A 360 4.58 22.87 7.77
C CYS A 360 4.56 21.45 7.22
N SER A 361 5.62 21.02 6.55
CA SER A 361 5.75 19.61 6.11
C SER A 361 6.17 18.68 7.25
N TYR A 362 6.96 19.18 8.21
CA TYR A 362 7.53 18.37 9.29
C TYR A 362 7.42 19.04 10.65
N LEU A 363 7.42 18.21 11.70
CA LEU A 363 7.49 18.57 13.10
C LEU A 363 8.61 17.77 13.79
N LEU A 364 9.70 18.43 14.16
CA LEU A 364 10.84 17.81 14.85
C LEU A 364 10.69 17.96 16.36
N VAL A 365 10.72 16.84 17.07
CA VAL A 365 10.48 16.75 18.51
C VAL A 365 11.45 15.77 19.14
N ASN A 366 11.74 15.92 20.43
CA ASN A 366 12.58 14.96 21.15
C ASN A 366 11.83 13.70 21.59
N GLY A 367 10.51 13.80 21.73
CA GLY A 367 9.65 12.69 22.08
C GLY A 367 8.19 12.94 21.74
N VAL A 368 7.46 11.89 21.38
CA VAL A 368 6.03 11.95 21.05
C VAL A 368 5.34 10.60 21.26
N GLY A 369 4.09 10.61 21.73
CA GLY A 369 3.28 9.39 21.84
C GLY A 369 2.78 8.86 20.50
N ALA A 370 2.53 7.55 20.40
CA ALA A 370 2.09 6.88 19.17
C ALA A 370 0.78 7.44 18.57
N ARG A 371 -0.18 7.83 19.43
CA ARG A 371 -1.47 8.37 18.99
C ARG A 371 -1.35 9.75 18.33
N PRO A 372 -0.65 10.74 18.92
CA PRO A 372 -0.34 11.99 18.23
C PRO A 372 0.32 11.80 16.87
N VAL A 373 1.30 10.90 16.76
CA VAL A 373 1.97 10.59 15.47
C VAL A 373 0.96 10.14 14.43
N GLU A 374 0.10 9.19 14.77
CA GLU A 374 -0.93 8.68 13.85
C GLU A 374 -1.89 9.79 13.39
N VAL A 375 -2.37 10.63 14.30
CA VAL A 375 -3.30 11.72 13.97
C VAL A 375 -2.64 12.78 13.09
N LEU A 376 -1.42 13.21 13.42
CA LEU A 376 -0.70 14.24 12.68
C LEU A 376 -0.28 13.75 11.29
N HIS A 377 0.16 12.48 11.16
CA HIS A 377 0.47 11.86 9.88
C HIS A 377 -0.76 11.77 8.96
N ASN A 378 -1.93 11.44 9.50
CA ASN A 378 -3.18 11.41 8.72
C ASN A 378 -3.63 12.81 8.25
N LEU A 379 -3.04 13.88 8.80
CA LEU A 379 -3.27 15.28 8.41
C LEU A 379 -2.05 15.87 7.69
N ASP A 380 -1.27 15.01 7.05
CA ASP A 380 -0.11 15.36 6.21
C ASP A 380 1.03 16.10 6.95
N LEU A 381 1.10 16.05 8.28
CA LEU A 381 2.21 16.61 9.06
C LEU A 381 3.14 15.49 9.55
N ALA A 382 4.35 15.41 9.00
CA ALA A 382 5.31 14.37 9.36
C ALA A 382 6.00 14.69 10.70
N VAL A 383 5.74 13.89 11.74
CA VAL A 383 6.41 14.03 13.04
C VAL A 383 7.71 13.22 13.08
N VAL A 384 8.79 13.85 13.54
CA VAL A 384 10.15 13.31 13.62
C VAL A 384 10.62 13.34 15.07
N GLU A 385 10.82 12.15 15.63
CA GLU A 385 11.43 12.01 16.95
C GLU A 385 12.96 11.93 16.82
N MET A 386 13.67 12.94 17.30
CA MET A 386 15.13 13.00 17.25
C MET A 386 15.72 13.89 18.35
N ALA A 387 17.00 13.69 18.63
CA ALA A 387 17.77 14.56 19.52
C ALA A 387 19.00 15.10 18.81
N GLY A 388 19.37 16.36 19.08
CA GLY A 388 20.56 16.98 18.52
C GLY A 388 20.35 18.43 18.11
N LEU A 389 21.25 18.97 17.29
CA LEU A 389 21.14 20.34 16.79
C LEU A 389 19.94 20.48 15.84
N ILE A 390 19.25 21.62 15.93
CA ILE A 390 18.16 21.94 15.00
C ILE A 390 18.67 21.95 13.56
N THR A 391 19.87 22.49 13.32
CA THR A 391 20.50 22.53 11.99
C THR A 391 20.63 21.17 11.35
N ASP A 392 21.01 20.14 12.12
CA ASP A 392 21.17 18.77 11.62
C ASP A 392 19.81 18.16 11.25
N GLY A 393 18.78 18.45 12.05
CA GLY A 393 17.40 18.06 11.77
C GLY A 393 16.86 18.72 10.51
N LEU A 394 17.05 20.03 10.36
CA LEU A 394 16.65 20.77 9.18
C LEU A 394 17.42 20.27 7.95
N GLU A 395 18.72 20.03 8.04
CA GLU A 395 19.51 19.51 6.93
C GLU A 395 19.07 18.12 6.47
N ALA A 396 18.73 17.24 7.40
CA ALA A 396 18.17 15.94 7.04
C ALA A 396 16.83 16.04 6.31
N VAL A 397 15.98 16.99 6.70
CA VAL A 397 14.64 17.15 6.13
C VAL A 397 14.68 17.89 4.79
N TYR A 398 15.39 19.01 4.70
CA TYR A 398 15.48 19.82 3.48
C TYR A 398 16.39 19.20 2.41
N GLN A 399 17.46 18.49 2.82
CA GLN A 399 18.49 17.97 1.90
C GLN A 399 18.53 16.44 1.83
N GLY A 400 17.68 15.72 2.57
CA GLY A 400 17.61 14.26 2.53
C GLY A 400 18.84 13.55 3.13
N LYS A 401 19.63 14.22 3.97
CA LYS A 401 20.82 13.63 4.60
C LYS A 401 20.43 12.63 5.70
N LYS A 402 21.26 11.58 5.89
CA LYS A 402 21.09 10.62 6.99
C LYS A 402 21.34 11.30 8.34
N LEU A 403 20.35 11.24 9.22
CA LEU A 403 20.50 11.62 10.63
C LEU A 403 21.39 10.63 11.38
N LYS A 404 22.34 11.16 12.17
CA LYS A 404 23.21 10.36 13.03
C LYS A 404 22.56 9.92 14.34
N SER A 405 21.49 10.61 14.78
CA SER A 405 20.86 10.46 16.11
C SER A 405 19.33 10.41 16.04
N VAL A 406 18.78 9.57 15.16
CA VAL A 406 17.35 9.22 15.24
C VAL A 406 17.18 8.36 16.49
N LEU A 407 16.41 8.86 17.46
CA LEU A 407 15.95 8.03 18.56
C LEU A 407 15.01 7.01 17.93
N LYS A 408 15.42 5.73 17.90
CA LYS A 408 14.50 4.65 17.54
C LYS A 408 13.30 4.79 18.47
N THR A 409 12.09 4.75 17.91
CA THR A 409 10.83 4.72 18.65
C THR A 409 10.77 3.44 19.49
N THR A 410 11.52 3.41 20.59
CA THR A 410 11.35 2.43 21.64
C THR A 410 10.06 2.79 22.34
N LEU A 411 9.15 1.82 22.39
CA LEU A 411 7.90 1.85 23.16
C LEU A 411 8.23 2.04 24.65
N THR A 412 8.61 3.23 25.08
CA THR A 412 8.70 3.59 26.49
C THR A 412 7.29 3.85 26.99
N LYS A 413 6.95 3.24 28.13
CA LYS A 413 5.66 3.45 28.78
C LYS A 413 5.55 4.93 29.18
N CYS A 414 4.34 5.49 29.06
CA CYS A 414 4.05 6.78 29.70
C CYS A 414 4.49 6.73 31.17
N GLY A 415 5.39 7.63 31.57
CA GLY A 415 5.91 7.77 32.93
C GLY A 415 7.37 7.37 33.17
N GLU A 416 8.09 6.78 32.21
CA GLU A 416 9.52 6.44 32.41
C GLU A 416 10.48 7.61 32.20
N SER A 417 10.12 8.60 31.37
CA SER A 417 10.95 9.79 31.09
C SER A 417 10.18 11.12 30.94
N CYS A 418 8.85 11.08 31.09
CA CYS A 418 7.97 12.25 30.99
C CYS A 418 7.16 12.37 32.28
N SER A 419 6.98 13.60 32.76
CA SER A 419 6.26 13.93 34.00
C SER A 419 4.73 13.75 33.91
N GLY A 420 4.22 13.35 32.74
CA GLY A 420 2.80 13.24 32.45
C GLY A 420 2.15 11.95 32.96
N ASN A 421 0.99 12.10 33.61
CA ASN A 421 0.12 11.02 34.12
C ASN A 421 -0.77 10.36 33.04
N GLY A 422 -0.38 10.43 31.76
CA GLY A 422 -1.14 9.83 30.65
C GLY A 422 -2.49 10.48 30.31
N GLY A 423 -2.91 11.54 31.03
CA GLY A 423 -4.17 12.24 30.77
C GLY A 423 -4.15 13.23 29.59
N GLY A 424 -2.95 13.51 29.04
CA GLY A 424 -2.74 14.51 27.98
C GLY A 424 -2.24 13.97 26.65
N CYS A 425 -2.22 12.64 26.47
CA CYS A 425 -1.79 11.94 25.25
C CYS A 425 -2.99 11.42 24.44
#